data_AF-A0A316IA27-F1
#
_entry.id   AF-A0A316IA27-F1
#
_cell.length_a   1.000
_cell.length_b   1.000
_cell.length_c   1.000
_cell.angle_alpha   90.00
_cell.angle_beta   90.00
_cell.angle_gamma   90.00
#
_symmetry.space_group_name_H-M   'P 1'
#
loop_
_entity.id
_entity.type
_entity.pdbx_description
1 polymer ?
#
loop_
_entity_poly.entity_id
_entity_poly.type
_entity_poly.pdbx_seq_one_letter_code
_entity_poly.pdbx_strand_id
1 'polypeptide(L)'
;MGRLLGFVAALALTVGFVVFSGPPASASAPTRWQIAPCPAGSKALWLPRLDKFGTDISCTTEEARATAVKEAVDSGSPTRMMNVAIAFAQQISDKSLTPESPCVLGAKGAIGEAIGTCVAA
;
A
#
# COMPACT_ATOMS: atom_id res chain seq x y z
N MET A 1 -18.15 59.27 -18.46
CA MET A 1 -17.25 58.16 -18.87
C MET A 1 -15.80 58.46 -18.50
N GLY A 2 -15.44 58.54 -17.21
CA GLY A 2 -14.04 58.88 -16.86
C GLY A 2 -13.58 58.60 -15.42
N ARG A 3 -14.39 57.94 -14.60
CA ARG A 3 -14.02 57.63 -13.20
C ARG A 3 -14.06 56.14 -12.84
N LEU A 4 -14.73 55.30 -13.64
CA LEU A 4 -14.72 53.85 -13.43
C LEU A 4 -13.51 53.14 -14.06
N LEU A 5 -12.86 53.74 -15.07
CA LEU A 5 -11.72 53.10 -15.74
C LEU A 5 -10.43 53.08 -14.89
N GLY A 6 -10.27 54.03 -13.98
CA GLY A 6 -9.08 54.13 -13.12
C GLY A 6 -9.04 53.10 -11.99
N PHE A 7 -10.19 52.67 -11.49
CA PHE A 7 -10.26 51.66 -10.43
C PHE A 7 -10.05 50.23 -10.94
N VAL A 8 -10.38 49.97 -12.20
CA VAL A 8 -10.20 48.63 -12.80
C VAL A 8 -8.73 48.38 -13.16
N ALA A 9 -7.99 49.43 -13.56
CA ALA A 9 -6.56 49.31 -13.88
C ALA A 9 -5.69 49.06 -12.63
N ALA A 10 -6.08 49.55 -11.46
CA ALA A 10 -5.34 49.35 -10.21
C ALA A 10 -5.50 47.92 -9.64
N LEU A 11 -6.64 47.26 -9.89
CA LEU A 11 -6.90 45.90 -9.37
C LEU A 11 -6.20 44.80 -10.17
N ALA A 12 -5.78 45.08 -11.42
CA ALA A 12 -5.15 44.09 -12.28
C ALA A 12 -3.68 43.82 -11.91
N LEU A 13 -3.02 44.72 -11.18
CA LEU A 13 -1.60 44.57 -10.81
C LEU A 13 -1.36 43.79 -9.51
N THR A 14 -2.39 43.58 -8.67
CA THR A 14 -2.24 42.81 -7.42
C THR A 14 -2.48 41.30 -7.60
N VAL A 15 -2.99 40.86 -8.76
CA VAL A 15 -3.26 39.44 -9.04
C VAL A 15 -2.06 38.73 -9.72
N GLY A 16 -0.99 39.48 -10.04
CA GLY A 16 0.16 38.98 -10.79
C GLY A 16 1.19 38.16 -10.01
N PHE A 17 1.06 37.98 -8.70
CA PHE A 17 2.13 37.36 -7.88
C PHE A 17 1.61 36.46 -6.75
N VAL A 18 0.50 35.75 -6.94
CA VAL A 18 0.33 34.49 -6.22
C VAL A 18 1.00 33.44 -7.07
N VAL A 19 2.34 33.43 -7.00
CA VAL A 19 3.12 32.25 -7.34
C VAL A 19 2.39 31.10 -6.64
N PHE A 20 1.82 30.19 -7.43
CA PHE A 20 1.29 28.92 -6.98
C PHE A 20 2.48 28.08 -6.49
N SER A 21 3.17 28.56 -5.45
CA SER A 21 3.94 27.71 -4.57
C SER A 21 2.89 26.84 -3.88
N GLY A 22 2.51 25.76 -4.57
CA GLY A 22 1.93 24.62 -3.90
C GLY A 22 2.76 24.33 -2.65
N PRO A 23 2.15 23.75 -1.60
CA PRO A 23 2.91 23.35 -0.42
C PRO A 23 4.17 22.63 -0.92
N PRO A 24 5.37 22.95 -0.42
CA PRO A 24 6.56 22.21 -0.80
C PRO A 24 6.16 20.74 -0.65
N ALA A 25 6.26 19.99 -1.75
CA ALA A 25 6.13 18.56 -1.72
C ALA A 25 7.12 18.13 -0.64
N SER A 26 6.61 17.91 0.56
CA SER A 26 7.40 17.47 1.68
C SER A 26 7.83 16.11 1.20
N ALA A 27 9.09 16.00 0.77
CA ALA A 27 9.64 14.73 0.37
C ALA A 27 9.37 13.82 1.57
N SER A 28 8.38 12.93 1.44
CA SER A 28 8.13 11.91 2.45
C SER A 28 9.49 11.26 2.67
N ALA A 29 9.91 11.15 3.94
CA ALA A 29 11.21 10.60 4.27
C ALA A 29 11.47 9.36 3.40
N PRO A 30 12.67 9.25 2.79
CA PRO A 30 12.93 8.17 1.86
C PRO A 30 12.62 6.84 2.54
N THR A 31 11.98 5.93 1.81
CA THR A 31 11.59 4.61 2.31
C THR A 31 12.27 3.53 1.52
N ARG A 32 12.54 2.38 2.15
CA ARG A 32 13.10 1.20 1.50
C ARG A 32 12.47 -0.08 2.03
N TRP A 33 12.52 -1.14 1.23
CA TRP A 33 12.15 -2.47 1.69
C TRP A 33 13.25 -3.09 2.54
N GLN A 34 12.93 -3.46 3.78
CA GLN A 34 13.72 -4.40 4.56
C GLN A 34 13.20 -5.81 4.26
N ILE A 35 14.08 -6.67 3.71
CA ILE A 35 13.72 -8.01 3.27
C ILE A 35 14.20 -9.03 4.30
N ALA A 36 13.27 -9.81 4.82
CA ALA A 36 13.53 -10.95 5.70
C ALA A 36 13.23 -12.25 4.94
N PRO A 37 14.25 -13.06 4.58
CA PRO A 37 14.02 -14.31 3.88
C PRO A 37 13.22 -15.28 4.75
N CYS A 38 12.32 -16.04 4.12
CA CYS A 38 11.62 -17.11 4.80
C CYS A 38 12.54 -18.34 4.99
N PRO A 39 12.32 -19.16 6.03
CA PRO A 39 13.01 -20.43 6.22
C PRO A 39 12.87 -21.34 4.98
N ALA A 40 13.87 -22.20 4.76
CA ALA A 40 13.86 -23.15 3.66
C ALA A 40 12.58 -24.00 3.66
N GLY A 41 11.97 -24.18 2.48
CA GLY A 41 10.70 -24.89 2.32
C GLY A 41 9.45 -24.05 2.62
N SER A 42 9.61 -22.78 2.98
CA SER A 42 8.50 -21.84 3.17
C SER A 42 8.69 -20.58 2.31
N LYS A 43 7.60 -19.88 2.04
CA LYS A 43 7.59 -18.62 1.32
C LYS A 43 6.64 -17.62 1.97
N ALA A 44 6.86 -16.34 1.72
CA ALA A 44 5.98 -15.28 2.20
C ALA A 44 4.62 -15.36 1.50
N LEU A 45 3.58 -15.69 2.27
CA LEU A 45 2.24 -15.86 1.76
C LEU A 45 1.23 -15.06 2.56
N TRP A 46 0.27 -14.45 1.85
CA TRP A 46 -0.90 -13.84 2.47
C TRP A 46 -1.92 -14.91 2.84
N LEU A 47 -2.33 -14.87 4.11
CA LEU A 47 -3.30 -15.74 4.74
C LEU A 47 -4.55 -14.94 5.13
N PRO A 48 -5.75 -15.52 4.97
CA PRO A 48 -6.97 -14.91 5.50
C PRO A 48 -6.94 -14.90 7.03
N ARG A 49 -7.30 -13.76 7.67
CA ARG A 49 -7.47 -13.73 9.12
C ARG A 49 -8.70 -14.53 9.55
N LEU A 50 -8.64 -15.11 10.75
CA LEU A 50 -9.70 -15.93 11.33
C LEU A 50 -10.62 -15.13 12.27
N ASP A 51 -10.02 -14.23 13.05
CA ASP A 51 -10.65 -13.51 14.16
C ASP A 51 -11.29 -12.19 13.75
N LYS A 52 -10.81 -11.59 12.65
CA LYS A 52 -11.28 -10.28 12.17
C LYS A 52 -11.14 -10.16 10.66
N PHE A 53 -11.72 -9.08 10.15
CA PHE A 53 -11.57 -8.71 8.75
C PHE A 53 -10.11 -8.40 8.39
N GLY A 54 -9.69 -8.85 7.20
CA GLY A 54 -8.36 -8.62 6.65
C GLY A 54 -7.51 -9.89 6.55
N THR A 55 -6.20 -9.67 6.47
CA THR A 55 -5.21 -10.68 6.13
C THR A 55 -3.96 -10.52 6.98
N ASP A 56 -3.10 -11.53 6.92
CA ASP A 56 -1.76 -11.50 7.47
C ASP A 56 -0.77 -12.09 6.48
N ILE A 57 0.45 -11.57 6.46
CA ILE A 57 1.56 -12.18 5.73
C ILE A 57 2.46 -12.93 6.70
N SER A 58 2.80 -14.16 6.36
CA SER A 58 3.72 -14.99 7.15
C SER A 58 4.55 -15.92 6.25
N CYS A 59 5.65 -16.43 6.79
CA CYS A 59 6.40 -17.50 6.15
C CYS A 59 5.68 -18.82 6.41
N THR A 60 5.16 -19.43 5.34
CA THR A 60 4.43 -20.69 5.42
C THR A 60 4.55 -21.46 4.09
N THR A 61 3.90 -22.61 4.00
CA THR A 61 3.88 -23.42 2.76
C THR A 61 2.58 -23.19 1.99
N GLU A 62 2.57 -23.55 0.71
CA GLU A 62 1.37 -23.43 -0.11
C GLU A 62 0.27 -24.38 0.36
N GLU A 63 0.64 -25.55 0.88
CA GLU A 63 -0.28 -26.54 1.47
C GLU A 63 -0.96 -26.01 2.73
N ALA A 64 -0.19 -25.34 3.61
CA ALA A 64 -0.72 -24.71 4.82
C ALA A 64 -1.67 -23.55 4.46
N ARG A 65 -1.29 -22.72 3.46
CA ARG A 65 -2.18 -21.68 2.93
C ARG A 65 -3.47 -22.25 2.33
N ALA A 66 -3.36 -23.32 1.54
CA ALA A 66 -4.52 -23.99 0.95
C ALA A 66 -5.47 -24.53 2.03
N THR A 67 -4.91 -25.07 3.11
CA THR A 67 -5.68 -25.52 4.29
C THR A 67 -6.42 -24.34 4.94
N ALA A 68 -5.73 -23.23 5.21
CA ALA A 68 -6.36 -22.03 5.79
C ALA A 68 -7.47 -21.45 4.91
N VAL A 69 -7.28 -21.44 3.58
CA VAL A 69 -8.30 -21.03 2.61
C VAL A 69 -9.50 -21.98 2.65
N LYS A 70 -9.25 -23.30 2.64
CA LYS A 70 -10.32 -24.30 2.71
C LYS A 70 -11.13 -24.16 3.98
N GLU A 71 -10.49 -24.03 5.13
CA GLU A 71 -11.18 -23.81 6.41
C GLU A 71 -12.00 -22.52 6.43
N ALA A 72 -11.52 -21.46 5.78
CA ALA A 72 -12.26 -20.21 5.66
C ALA A 72 -13.51 -20.35 4.78
N VAL A 73 -13.41 -21.08 3.67
CA VAL A 73 -14.55 -21.37 2.78
C VAL A 73 -15.56 -22.30 3.47
N ASP A 74 -15.08 -23.39 4.06
CA ASP A 74 -15.92 -24.40 4.72
C ASP A 74 -16.67 -23.84 5.94
N SER A 75 -16.21 -22.71 6.51
CA SER A 75 -16.88 -22.04 7.63
C SER A 75 -18.22 -21.40 7.28
N GLY A 76 -18.50 -21.16 5.99
CA GLY A 76 -19.71 -20.44 5.54
C GLY A 76 -19.76 -18.96 5.94
N SER A 77 -18.74 -18.42 6.60
CA SER A 77 -18.71 -17.01 7.04
C SER A 77 -18.40 -16.07 5.86
N PRO A 78 -19.29 -15.10 5.56
CA PRO A 78 -19.03 -14.11 4.50
C PRO A 78 -17.74 -13.32 4.73
N THR A 79 -17.44 -12.97 5.99
CA THR A 79 -16.21 -12.27 6.37
C THR A 79 -14.97 -13.11 6.06
N ARG A 80 -14.98 -14.40 6.40
CA ARG A 80 -13.83 -15.28 6.15
C ARG A 80 -13.63 -15.52 4.65
N MET A 81 -14.70 -15.66 3.88
CA MET A 81 -14.61 -15.73 2.41
C MET A 81 -14.05 -14.44 1.80
N MET A 82 -14.44 -13.28 2.32
CA MET A 82 -13.87 -12.00 1.87
C MET A 82 -12.37 -11.89 2.22
N ASN A 83 -11.96 -12.35 3.40
CA ASN A 83 -10.55 -12.39 3.78
C ASN A 83 -9.72 -13.27 2.83
N VAL A 84 -10.27 -14.39 2.34
CA VAL A 84 -9.62 -15.21 1.30
C VAL A 84 -9.42 -14.42 0.02
N ALA A 85 -10.45 -13.71 -0.44
CA ALA A 85 -10.37 -12.88 -1.65
C ALA A 85 -9.31 -11.78 -1.52
N ILE A 86 -9.25 -11.10 -0.37
CA ILE A 86 -8.24 -10.06 -0.10
C ILE A 86 -6.83 -10.67 -0.07
N ALA A 87 -6.65 -11.82 0.59
CA ALA A 87 -5.35 -12.49 0.66
C ALA A 87 -4.87 -12.90 -0.74
N PHE A 88 -5.78 -13.38 -1.57
CA PHE A 88 -5.48 -13.70 -2.96
C PHE A 88 -5.13 -12.46 -3.79
N ALA A 89 -5.89 -11.37 -3.64
CA ALA A 89 -5.62 -10.11 -4.32
C ALA A 89 -4.23 -9.56 -3.94
N GLN A 90 -3.90 -9.51 -2.65
CA GLN A 90 -2.58 -9.08 -2.18
C GLN A 90 -1.46 -9.96 -2.72
N GLN A 91 -1.62 -11.29 -2.70
CA GLN A 91 -0.63 -12.21 -3.26
C GLN A 91 -0.36 -11.94 -4.74
N ILE A 92 -1.39 -11.56 -5.51
CA ILE A 92 -1.23 -11.21 -6.92
C ILE A 92 -0.57 -9.85 -7.09
N SER A 93 -1.01 -8.84 -6.34
CA SER A 93 -0.40 -7.49 -6.37
C SER A 93 1.10 -7.55 -6.11
N ASP A 94 1.50 -8.40 -5.15
CA ASP A 94 2.89 -8.56 -4.74
C ASP A 94 3.77 -9.31 -5.75
N LYS A 95 3.20 -9.98 -6.77
CA LYS A 95 4.01 -10.66 -7.81
C LYS A 95 4.93 -9.72 -8.59
N SER A 96 4.56 -8.44 -8.66
CA SER A 96 5.35 -7.40 -9.33
C SER A 96 6.31 -6.67 -8.39
N LEU A 97 6.25 -6.95 -7.09
CA LEU A 97 7.01 -6.24 -6.08
C LEU A 97 8.47 -6.70 -6.06
N THR A 98 9.38 -5.74 -6.12
CA THR A 98 10.83 -5.96 -6.06
C THR A 98 11.44 -5.20 -4.86
N PRO A 99 12.68 -5.53 -4.44
CA PRO A 99 13.38 -4.81 -3.38
C PRO A 99 13.50 -3.29 -3.63
N GLU A 100 13.55 -2.88 -4.89
CA GLU A 100 13.71 -1.49 -5.34
C GLU A 100 12.38 -0.77 -5.58
N SER A 101 11.26 -1.49 -5.50
CA SER A 101 9.94 -0.91 -5.71
C SER A 101 9.65 0.17 -4.64
N PRO A 102 9.02 1.30 -5.01
CA PRO A 102 8.62 2.31 -4.03
C PRO A 102 7.62 1.71 -3.03
N CYS A 103 7.67 2.17 -1.78
CA CYS A 103 6.85 1.62 -0.71
C CYS A 103 6.33 2.69 0.25
N VAL A 104 5.27 2.35 0.98
CA VAL A 104 4.70 3.21 2.02
C VAL A 104 5.17 2.70 3.38
N LEU A 105 5.65 3.60 4.25
CA LEU A 105 6.18 3.25 5.57
C LEU A 105 5.23 2.30 6.33
N GLY A 106 5.76 1.18 6.80
CA GLY A 106 5.01 0.15 7.53
C GLY A 106 4.26 -0.86 6.65
N ALA A 107 4.20 -0.66 5.32
CA ALA A 107 3.65 -1.65 4.41
C ALA A 107 4.41 -2.96 4.49
N LYS A 108 3.70 -4.07 4.32
CA LYS A 108 4.29 -5.40 4.19
C LYS A 108 3.91 -5.98 2.83
N GLY A 109 4.75 -6.86 2.31
CA GLY A 109 4.49 -7.56 1.06
C GLY A 109 5.37 -8.79 0.89
N ALA A 110 4.95 -9.68 -0.01
CA ALA A 110 5.75 -10.81 -0.44
C ALA A 110 6.69 -10.35 -1.56
N ILE A 111 7.99 -10.26 -1.29
CA ILE A 111 9.01 -9.93 -2.29
C ILE A 111 9.69 -11.23 -2.69
N GLY A 112 9.26 -11.79 -3.82
CA GLY A 112 9.61 -13.16 -4.19
C GLY A 112 9.10 -14.14 -3.13
N GLU A 113 10.02 -14.85 -2.46
CA GLU A 113 9.69 -15.78 -1.37
C GLU A 113 9.89 -15.18 0.03
N ALA A 114 10.34 -13.92 0.13
CA ALA A 114 10.70 -13.25 1.37
C ALA A 114 9.62 -12.26 1.84
N ILE A 115 9.60 -11.96 3.15
CA ILE A 115 8.75 -10.90 3.69
C ILE A 115 9.48 -9.57 3.55
N GLY A 116 8.88 -8.64 2.81
CA GLY A 116 9.25 -7.24 2.80
C GLY A 116 8.51 -6.47 3.88
N THR A 117 9.21 -5.60 4.62
CA THR A 117 8.62 -4.53 5.42
C THR A 117 9.20 -3.20 4.99
N CYS A 118 8.34 -2.25 4.62
CA CYS A 118 8.77 -0.92 4.24
C CYS A 118 9.17 -0.12 5.48
N VAL A 119 10.40 0.35 5.52
CA VAL A 119 10.98 1.10 6.63
C VAL A 119 11.49 2.46 6.14
N ALA A 120 11.72 3.38 7.07
CA ALA A 120 12.46 4.60 6.76
C ALA A 120 13.88 4.21 6.32
N ALA A 121 14.36 4.87 5.26
CA ALA A 121 15.68 4.62 4.68
C ALA A 121 16.81 5.20 5.53
#